data_AF-A0A817A3T9-F1
#
_entry.id   AF-A0A817A3T9-F1
#
_cell.length_a   1.000
_cell.length_b   1.000
_cell.length_c   1.000
_cell.angle_alpha   90.00
_cell.angle_beta   90.00
_cell.angle_gamma   90.00
#
_symmetry.space_group_name_H-M   'P 1'
#
loop_
_entity.id
_entity.type
_entity.pdbx_description
1 polymer ?
#
loop_
_entity_poly.entity_id
_entity_poly.type
_entity_poly.pdbx_seq_one_letter_code
_entity_poly.pdbx_strand_id
1 'polypeptide(L)'
;MIEKRLSQNQIIPTDKWNSLVDSVSGNRENQWKDSNPAARVKYVLFVIGKVIGLLFLLYIFVCSLDVMSSAFRLVGGKITGKAFTEGAILSNPIGGLMLGLLATVIVQSSSTSTSIVVSMVSSSILPVQRAIPIIMGANIGTSVTNTIVALTQSNRRDEFRRAFAGATVHDMFNWVTVLILLPLEIISGLLFHLTGAITRSISLERKASTNPQFLNVLTKPLTHRIIQLDEKVIQNIALGTVESNVSLIKHYCSYNNVTTENSTSILVPKIYCEFLFSKMSWPDWAIGLCLLFLSIIALCTCLVLLVKLLQSMLKGTISTVIHKTVNANFPGVFHHLTPYLAIGIGCIFTILVQSSSIFTSTLTPLVGLGVISIERMYPFTLGSNIGTTITGIMAALTATTALELRNALQIALCHTFFNIFGILIWFPVPFMRNVPIALAKRLGETTATYRWFAIVYIIGSFFLIPLIIFAISLAGGPAFVGVFAPLSFIALFIIIINFLQIHVPNVLPNLLQTWSWLPRPFRTLAWYDEHIFRSQKQVTVYNENEEKELSTITNRIVENNHSHANKALNNNDDLEKIPEIYT
;
A
#
# COMPACT_ATOMS: atom_id res chain seq x y z
N MET A 1 -40.03 -11.22 41.53
CA MET A 1 -38.93 -10.27 41.24
C MET A 1 -37.53 -10.87 41.45
N ILE A 2 -37.40 -12.12 41.94
CA ILE A 2 -36.10 -12.79 42.16
C ILE A 2 -35.73 -13.76 41.01
N GLU A 3 -36.68 -14.28 40.25
CA GLU A 3 -36.39 -15.13 39.06
C GLU A 3 -35.80 -14.37 37.85
N LYS A 4 -35.91 -13.04 37.81
CA LYS A 4 -35.38 -12.23 36.69
C LYS A 4 -33.89 -11.89 36.84
N ARG A 5 -33.23 -12.24 37.95
CA ARG A 5 -31.79 -12.04 38.18
C ARG A 5 -30.93 -13.27 37.94
N LEU A 6 -31.53 -14.47 37.83
CA LEU A 6 -30.76 -15.71 37.65
C LEU A 6 -30.54 -16.09 36.18
N SER A 7 -31.19 -15.42 35.22
CA SER A 7 -30.97 -15.65 33.78
C SER A 7 -29.84 -14.80 33.17
N GLN A 8 -29.11 -14.01 33.97
CA GLN A 8 -28.03 -13.12 33.48
C GLN A 8 -26.60 -13.67 33.70
N ASN A 9 -26.45 -14.89 34.23
CA ASN A 9 -25.15 -15.54 34.43
C ASN A 9 -24.83 -16.66 33.43
N GLN A 10 -25.47 -16.65 32.24
CA GLN A 10 -24.84 -17.32 31.10
C GLN A 10 -23.73 -16.40 30.58
N ILE A 11 -22.49 -16.80 30.87
CA ILE A 11 -21.30 -16.31 30.17
C ILE A 11 -21.47 -16.72 28.70
N ILE A 12 -22.15 -15.89 27.91
CA ILE A 12 -22.12 -15.95 26.46
C ILE A 12 -20.65 -15.73 26.10
N PRO A 13 -20.00 -16.62 25.32
CA PRO A 13 -18.65 -16.35 24.85
C PRO A 13 -18.71 -15.03 24.09
N THR A 14 -18.13 -13.97 24.64
CA THR A 14 -17.97 -12.71 23.92
C THR A 14 -17.16 -13.04 22.68
N ASP A 15 -17.79 -12.98 21.51
CA ASP A 15 -17.10 -13.24 20.26
C ASP A 15 -15.90 -12.31 20.19
N LYS A 16 -14.72 -12.91 20.23
CA LYS A 16 -13.43 -12.23 20.22
C LYS A 16 -13.36 -11.20 19.08
N TRP A 17 -14.10 -11.38 17.99
CA TRP A 17 -14.12 -10.48 16.84
C TRP A 17 -15.20 -9.39 16.89
N ASN A 18 -16.20 -9.51 17.76
CA ASN A 18 -17.41 -8.67 17.77
C ASN A 18 -17.70 -8.00 19.13
N SER A 19 -16.67 -7.62 19.89
CA SER A 19 -16.84 -6.70 21.02
C SER A 19 -16.95 -5.26 20.50
N LEU A 20 -18.14 -4.86 20.04
CA LEU A 20 -18.43 -3.47 19.71
C LEU A 20 -18.40 -2.66 21.02
N VAL A 21 -17.34 -1.89 21.22
CA VAL A 21 -17.29 -0.93 22.33
C VAL A 21 -18.03 0.31 21.87
N ASP A 22 -19.18 0.60 22.48
CA ASP A 22 -19.87 1.90 22.37
C ASP A 22 -19.10 2.97 23.15
N SER A 23 -17.85 3.23 22.76
CA SER A 23 -17.13 4.39 23.24
C SER A 23 -16.15 4.85 22.17
N VAL A 24 -16.49 5.99 21.55
CA VAL A 24 -15.64 7.16 21.26
C VAL A 24 -16.40 8.01 20.23
N SER A 25 -17.44 8.72 20.68
CA SER A 25 -17.95 9.89 19.95
C SER A 25 -18.81 10.80 20.84
N GLY A 26 -18.40 11.02 22.10
CA GLY A 26 -19.15 11.87 23.04
C GLY A 26 -18.65 13.31 23.20
N ASN A 27 -17.36 13.60 22.96
CA ASN A 27 -16.76 14.82 23.54
C ASN A 27 -16.33 15.94 22.57
N ARG A 28 -16.44 15.79 21.24
CA ARG A 28 -15.97 16.84 20.31
C ARG A 28 -17.07 17.54 19.51
N GLU A 29 -18.23 16.92 19.32
CA GLU A 29 -19.35 17.58 18.63
C GLU A 29 -19.98 18.69 19.50
N ASN A 30 -19.95 18.51 20.82
CA ASN A 30 -20.35 19.53 21.79
C ASN A 30 -19.36 20.72 21.82
N GLN A 31 -18.06 20.50 21.62
CA GLN A 31 -17.06 21.60 21.57
C GLN A 31 -17.21 22.52 20.35
N TRP A 32 -17.72 22.04 19.20
CA TRP A 32 -17.87 22.89 18.00
C TRP A 32 -19.03 23.88 18.14
N LYS A 33 -20.14 23.44 18.75
CA LYS A 33 -21.29 24.31 19.05
C LYS A 33 -20.97 25.39 20.08
N ASP A 34 -20.05 25.11 21.02
CA ASP A 34 -19.66 26.04 22.08
C ASP A 34 -18.43 26.93 21.75
N SER A 35 -17.87 26.82 20.53
CA SER A 35 -16.67 27.56 20.12
C SER A 35 -16.96 28.96 19.54
N ASN A 36 -16.15 29.93 19.96
CA ASN A 36 -16.18 31.34 19.54
C ASN A 36 -16.10 31.47 17.98
N PRO A 37 -16.89 32.32 17.30
CA PRO A 37 -16.87 32.49 15.83
C PRO A 37 -15.46 32.69 15.23
N ALA A 38 -14.55 33.38 15.92
CA ALA A 38 -13.17 33.55 15.47
C ALA A 38 -12.38 32.22 15.42
N ALA A 39 -12.67 31.27 16.33
CA ALA A 39 -12.07 29.94 16.34
C ALA A 39 -12.58 29.08 15.18
N ARG A 40 -13.87 29.22 14.82
CA ARG A 40 -14.45 28.53 13.65
C ARG A 40 -13.83 28.99 12.33
N VAL A 41 -13.64 30.30 12.16
CA VAL A 41 -12.98 30.85 10.96
C VAL A 41 -11.53 30.37 10.85
N LYS A 42 -10.76 30.41 11.95
CA LYS A 42 -9.39 29.87 11.98
C LYS A 42 -9.33 28.38 11.61
N TYR A 43 -10.27 27.58 12.10
CA TYR A 43 -10.36 26.15 11.76
C TYR A 43 -10.67 25.93 10.28
N VAL A 44 -11.65 26.65 9.72
CA VAL A 44 -12.00 26.56 8.28
C VAL A 44 -10.81 26.97 7.41
N LEU A 45 -10.14 28.09 7.73
CA LEU A 45 -8.94 28.53 7.02
C LEU A 45 -7.80 27.50 7.11
N PHE A 46 -7.62 26.87 8.27
CA PHE A 46 -6.64 25.80 8.45
C PHE A 46 -6.97 24.56 7.59
N VAL A 47 -8.23 24.17 7.49
CA VAL A 47 -8.67 23.07 6.61
C VAL A 47 -8.47 23.43 5.14
N ILE A 48 -8.85 24.64 4.71
CA ILE A 48 -8.63 25.14 3.34
C ILE A 48 -7.13 25.14 3.03
N GLY A 49 -6.29 25.64 3.94
CA GLY A 49 -4.84 25.64 3.79
C GLY A 49 -4.27 24.23 3.61
N LYS A 50 -4.80 23.23 4.33
CA LYS A 50 -4.42 21.82 4.12
C LYS A 50 -4.85 21.29 2.75
N VAL A 51 -6.04 21.64 2.27
CA VAL A 51 -6.50 21.23 0.93
C VAL A 51 -5.63 21.86 -0.17
N ILE A 52 -5.30 23.15 -0.04
CA ILE A 52 -4.38 23.83 -0.97
C ILE A 52 -3.00 23.19 -0.93
N GLY A 53 -2.48 22.92 0.28
CA GLY A 53 -1.21 22.21 0.45
C GLY A 53 -1.20 20.82 -0.19
N LEU A 54 -2.32 20.10 -0.11
CA LEU A 54 -2.47 18.80 -0.75
C LEU A 54 -2.41 18.90 -2.28
N LEU A 55 -3.15 19.84 -2.88
CA LEU A 55 -3.12 20.08 -4.32
C LEU A 55 -1.73 20.53 -4.81
N PHE A 56 -1.04 21.36 -4.02
CA PHE A 56 0.33 21.78 -4.31
C PHE A 56 1.32 20.62 -4.27
N LEU A 57 1.26 19.76 -3.24
CA LEU A 57 2.10 18.56 -3.17
C LEU A 57 1.79 17.60 -4.31
N LEU A 58 0.51 17.44 -4.69
CA LEU A 58 0.13 16.65 -5.86
C LEU A 58 0.75 17.21 -7.16
N TYR A 59 0.76 18.53 -7.33
CA TYR A 59 1.43 19.19 -8.45
C TYR A 59 2.93 18.88 -8.50
N ILE A 60 3.64 19.05 -7.37
CA ILE A 60 5.08 18.75 -7.27
C ILE A 60 5.36 17.27 -7.53
N PHE A 61 4.49 16.37 -7.05
CA PHE A 61 4.58 14.95 -7.33
C PHE A 61 4.53 14.65 -8.84
N VAL A 62 3.52 15.20 -9.56
CA VAL A 62 3.40 15.00 -11.01
C VAL A 62 4.59 15.60 -11.77
N CYS A 63 5.07 16.79 -11.38
CA CYS A 63 6.28 17.38 -11.96
C CYS A 63 7.53 16.51 -11.74
N SER A 64 7.67 15.91 -10.56
CA SER A 64 8.80 15.02 -10.25
C SER A 64 8.78 13.75 -11.10
N LEU A 65 7.60 13.22 -11.45
CA LEU A 65 7.46 12.07 -12.35
C LEU A 65 7.89 12.38 -13.78
N ASP A 66 7.58 13.57 -14.28
CA ASP A 66 7.97 14.02 -15.62
C ASP A 66 9.49 14.23 -15.73
N VAL A 67 10.10 14.85 -14.72
CA VAL A 67 11.58 14.96 -14.62
C VAL A 67 12.23 13.58 -14.53
N MET A 68 11.68 12.67 -13.72
CA MET A 68 12.19 11.31 -13.60
C MET A 68 12.08 10.52 -14.91
N SER A 69 10.97 10.66 -15.65
CA SER A 69 10.82 10.06 -16.98
C SER A 69 11.91 10.57 -17.93
N SER A 70 12.15 11.88 -17.97
CA SER A 70 13.21 12.48 -18.77
C SER A 70 14.60 12.00 -18.35
N ALA A 71 14.86 11.89 -17.05
CA ALA A 71 16.10 11.36 -16.50
C ALA A 71 16.34 9.91 -16.92
N PHE A 72 15.31 9.06 -16.85
CA PHE A 72 15.36 7.69 -17.32
C PHE A 72 15.66 7.62 -18.81
N ARG A 73 14.98 8.40 -19.66
CA ARG A 73 15.30 8.47 -21.11
C ARG A 73 16.75 8.86 -21.37
N LEU A 74 17.31 9.74 -20.55
CA LEU A 74 18.68 10.21 -20.71
C LEU A 74 19.73 9.16 -20.28
N VAL A 75 19.45 8.40 -19.21
CA VAL A 75 20.29 7.28 -18.76
C VAL A 75 20.14 6.07 -19.69
N GLY A 76 18.90 5.75 -20.08
CA GLY A 76 18.54 4.57 -20.86
C GLY A 76 18.75 4.70 -22.36
N GLY A 77 18.59 5.91 -22.92
CA GLY A 77 18.57 6.15 -24.37
C GLY A 77 19.85 5.77 -25.12
N LYS A 78 21.01 5.81 -24.44
CA LYS A 78 22.30 5.33 -25.00
C LYS A 78 22.63 3.87 -24.63
N ILE A 79 22.00 3.34 -23.57
CA ILE A 79 22.18 1.96 -23.07
C ILE A 79 21.14 1.01 -23.72
N THR A 80 20.23 1.54 -24.54
CA THR A 80 19.11 0.84 -25.18
C THR A 80 19.59 -0.42 -25.92
N GLY A 81 19.26 -1.58 -25.36
CA GLY A 81 19.20 -2.83 -26.12
C GLY A 81 19.91 -4.04 -25.54
N LYS A 82 20.93 -3.91 -24.68
CA LYS A 82 21.68 -5.08 -24.18
C LYS A 82 21.59 -5.30 -22.67
N ALA A 83 21.92 -4.30 -21.84
CA ALA A 83 22.01 -4.50 -20.39
C ALA A 83 20.67 -4.80 -19.68
N PHE A 84 19.57 -4.13 -20.06
CA PHE A 84 18.24 -4.36 -19.46
C PHE A 84 17.41 -5.44 -20.18
N THR A 85 17.78 -5.76 -21.41
CA THR A 85 17.07 -6.72 -22.27
C THR A 85 17.61 -8.13 -22.14
N GLU A 86 18.92 -8.26 -21.90
CA GLU A 86 19.66 -9.53 -21.69
C GLU A 86 19.94 -9.81 -20.20
N GLY A 87 19.66 -8.86 -19.31
CA GLY A 87 19.79 -9.07 -17.87
C GLY A 87 18.86 -10.20 -17.39
N ALA A 88 19.45 -11.34 -17.02
CA ALA A 88 18.76 -12.53 -16.47
C ALA A 88 17.80 -12.21 -15.30
N ILE A 89 18.02 -11.06 -14.64
CA ILE A 89 17.23 -10.52 -13.53
C ILE A 89 15.78 -10.23 -13.92
N LEU A 90 15.55 -9.67 -15.11
CA LEU A 90 14.22 -9.21 -15.56
C LEU A 90 13.49 -10.22 -16.44
N SER A 91 14.15 -11.31 -16.85
CA SER A 91 13.50 -12.39 -17.59
C SER A 91 12.64 -13.30 -16.71
N ASN A 92 12.93 -13.39 -15.41
CA ASN A 92 12.15 -14.22 -14.50
C ASN A 92 10.98 -13.41 -13.91
N PRO A 93 9.71 -13.77 -14.20
CA PRO A 93 8.54 -13.04 -13.70
C PRO A 93 8.46 -13.03 -12.17
N ILE A 94 8.95 -14.08 -11.49
CA ILE A 94 8.97 -14.14 -10.02
C ILE A 94 10.04 -13.20 -9.46
N GLY A 95 11.19 -13.09 -10.15
CA GLY A 95 12.21 -12.09 -9.85
C GLY A 95 11.65 -10.67 -9.98
N GLY A 96 10.88 -10.40 -11.04
CA GLY A 96 10.14 -9.14 -11.22
C GLY A 96 9.14 -8.87 -10.09
N LEU A 97 8.35 -9.86 -9.69
CA LEU A 97 7.42 -9.77 -8.55
C LEU A 97 8.16 -9.38 -7.26
N MET A 98 9.26 -10.06 -6.94
CA MET A 98 10.02 -9.76 -5.72
C MET A 98 10.70 -8.39 -5.79
N LEU A 99 11.21 -7.99 -6.96
CA LEU A 99 11.79 -6.66 -7.18
C LEU A 99 10.77 -5.56 -6.89
N GLY A 100 9.54 -5.70 -7.38
CA GLY A 100 8.46 -4.75 -7.12
C GLY A 100 8.08 -4.69 -5.65
N LEU A 101 7.98 -5.85 -5.00
CA LEU A 101 7.70 -5.95 -3.56
C LEU A 101 8.78 -5.22 -2.76
N LEU A 102 10.06 -5.59 -2.96
CA LEU A 102 11.20 -4.99 -2.26
C LEU A 102 11.31 -3.49 -2.53
N ALA A 103 11.09 -3.05 -3.77
CA ALA A 103 11.08 -1.62 -4.11
C ALA A 103 10.01 -0.88 -3.29
N THR A 104 8.79 -1.40 -3.22
CA THR A 104 7.73 -0.81 -2.39
C THR A 104 8.08 -0.83 -0.91
N VAL A 105 8.69 -1.89 -0.40
CA VAL A 105 9.07 -2.00 1.02
C VAL A 105 10.14 -0.95 1.38
N ILE A 106 11.12 -0.75 0.51
CA ILE A 106 12.18 0.26 0.70
C ILE A 106 11.60 1.66 0.60
N VAL A 107 10.79 1.92 -0.43
CA VAL A 107 10.20 3.23 -0.69
C VAL A 107 9.01 3.54 0.23
N GLN A 108 8.45 2.52 0.89
CA GLN A 108 7.24 2.57 1.73
C GLN A 108 5.99 3.08 0.97
N SER A 109 6.00 2.99 -0.35
CA SER A 109 4.92 3.51 -1.20
C SER A 109 4.79 2.74 -2.50
N SER A 110 3.67 2.02 -2.63
CA SER A 110 3.35 1.28 -3.83
C SER A 110 2.95 2.19 -4.99
N SER A 111 2.29 3.32 -4.70
CA SER A 111 2.01 4.37 -5.68
C SER A 111 3.31 4.89 -6.30
N THR A 112 4.30 5.22 -5.48
CA THR A 112 5.61 5.67 -5.97
C THR A 112 6.31 4.60 -6.79
N SER A 113 6.38 3.37 -6.27
CA SER A 113 7.07 2.27 -6.94
C SER A 113 6.40 1.95 -8.28
N THR A 114 5.07 1.97 -8.32
CA THR A 114 4.27 1.85 -9.54
C THR A 114 4.58 2.98 -10.52
N SER A 115 4.59 4.24 -10.07
CA SER A 115 4.86 5.38 -10.95
C SER A 115 6.29 5.34 -11.52
N ILE A 116 7.28 4.88 -10.76
CA ILE A 116 8.65 4.63 -11.27
C ILE A 116 8.62 3.59 -12.39
N VAL A 117 7.94 2.45 -12.18
CA VAL A 117 7.81 1.40 -13.20
C VAL A 117 7.07 1.90 -14.44
N VAL A 118 5.98 2.66 -14.27
CA VAL A 118 5.24 3.29 -15.38
C VAL A 118 6.14 4.26 -16.15
N SER A 119 6.94 5.08 -15.46
CA SER A 119 7.90 5.98 -16.11
C SER A 119 9.01 5.24 -16.86
N MET A 120 9.48 4.10 -16.35
CA MET A 120 10.46 3.24 -17.05
C MET A 120 9.86 2.61 -18.32
N VAL A 121 8.60 2.17 -18.26
CA VAL A 121 7.86 1.66 -19.42
C VAL A 121 7.58 2.76 -20.44
N SER A 122 7.17 3.94 -19.97
CA SER A 122 7.02 5.15 -20.78
C SER A 122 8.32 5.49 -21.50
N SER A 123 9.47 5.39 -20.81
CA SER A 123 10.78 5.67 -21.39
C SER A 123 11.32 4.58 -22.33
N SER A 124 10.54 3.53 -22.62
CA SER A 124 10.94 2.36 -23.43
C SER A 124 12.15 1.58 -22.89
N ILE A 125 12.49 1.74 -21.61
CA ILE A 125 13.59 1.02 -20.95
C ILE A 125 13.13 -0.35 -20.48
N LEU A 126 11.87 -0.44 -20.04
CA LEU A 126 11.28 -1.66 -19.51
C LEU A 126 10.08 -2.07 -20.37
N PRO A 127 10.07 -3.26 -20.99
CA PRO A 127 8.90 -3.72 -21.74
C PRO A 127 7.72 -4.03 -20.80
N VAL A 128 6.50 -3.79 -21.29
CA VAL A 128 5.26 -3.96 -20.51
C VAL A 128 5.16 -5.36 -19.89
N GLN A 129 5.48 -6.42 -20.63
CA GLN A 129 5.40 -7.81 -20.17
C GLN A 129 6.27 -8.06 -18.92
N ARG A 130 7.45 -7.45 -18.86
CA ARG A 130 8.35 -7.58 -17.71
C ARG A 130 7.96 -6.67 -16.55
N ALA A 131 7.24 -5.58 -16.84
CA ALA A 131 6.73 -4.66 -15.83
C ALA A 131 5.52 -5.21 -15.06
N ILE A 132 4.69 -6.08 -15.68
CA ILE A 132 3.46 -6.59 -15.05
C ILE A 132 3.74 -7.30 -13.71
N PRO A 133 4.69 -8.25 -13.60
CA PRO A 133 4.99 -8.87 -12.31
C PRO A 133 5.54 -7.86 -11.30
N ILE A 134 6.33 -6.86 -11.73
CA ILE A 134 6.85 -5.81 -10.85
C ILE A 134 5.69 -5.00 -10.24
N ILE A 135 4.67 -4.66 -11.01
CA ILE A 135 3.47 -3.98 -10.51
C ILE A 135 2.69 -4.85 -9.52
N MET A 136 2.51 -6.15 -9.81
CA MET A 136 1.88 -7.08 -8.87
C MET A 136 2.62 -7.11 -7.53
N GLY A 137 3.96 -7.11 -7.58
CA GLY A 137 4.81 -7.11 -6.41
C GLY A 137 4.73 -5.79 -5.63
N ALA A 138 4.75 -4.67 -6.36
CA ALA A 138 4.60 -3.36 -5.77
C ALA A 138 3.30 -3.23 -4.97
N ASN A 139 2.22 -3.86 -5.43
CA ASN A 139 0.94 -3.88 -4.72
C ASN A 139 1.01 -4.70 -3.41
N ILE A 140 1.66 -5.86 -3.41
CA ILE A 140 1.88 -6.66 -2.19
C ILE A 140 2.62 -5.84 -1.12
N GLY A 141 3.69 -5.13 -1.51
CA GLY A 141 4.53 -4.39 -0.56
C GLY A 141 3.81 -3.28 0.23
N THR A 142 2.65 -2.81 -0.23
CA THR A 142 1.85 -1.74 0.41
C THR A 142 1.51 -2.04 1.88
N SER A 143 1.44 -3.31 2.24
CA SER A 143 0.93 -3.77 3.54
C SER A 143 1.90 -3.59 4.70
N VAL A 144 3.21 -3.40 4.45
CA VAL A 144 4.22 -3.21 5.52
C VAL A 144 3.82 -2.11 6.49
N THR A 145 3.43 -0.94 5.97
CA THR A 145 3.10 0.21 6.79
C THR A 145 1.95 -0.07 7.75
N ASN A 146 0.90 -0.76 7.30
CA ASN A 146 -0.23 -1.14 8.16
C ASN A 146 0.19 -2.09 9.27
N THR A 147 1.04 -3.09 8.94
CA THR A 147 1.51 -4.06 9.94
C THR A 147 2.39 -3.41 11.00
N ILE A 148 3.20 -2.41 10.64
CA ILE A 148 3.95 -1.58 11.59
C ILE A 148 2.99 -0.77 12.48
N VAL A 149 1.92 -0.19 11.91
CA VAL A 149 0.91 0.53 12.69
C VAL A 149 0.21 -0.40 13.69
N ALA A 150 -0.11 -1.63 13.32
CA ALA A 150 -0.69 -2.61 14.24
C ALA A 150 0.21 -2.91 15.44
N LEU A 151 1.54 -2.88 15.28
CA LEU A 151 2.48 -3.03 16.40
C LEU A 151 2.33 -1.93 17.46
N THR A 152 1.80 -0.74 17.12
CA THR A 152 1.56 0.32 18.11
C THR A 152 0.47 -0.04 19.11
N GLN A 153 -0.39 -1.01 18.79
CA GLN A 153 -1.42 -1.55 19.67
C GLN A 153 -0.99 -2.86 20.34
N SER A 154 0.30 -3.20 20.28
CA SER A 154 0.84 -4.44 20.84
C SER A 154 0.88 -4.47 22.36
N ASN A 155 0.29 -3.52 23.08
CA ASN A 155 0.22 -3.54 24.56
C ASN A 155 -0.91 -4.44 25.06
N ARG A 156 -2.10 -4.38 24.43
CA ARG A 156 -3.27 -5.19 24.82
C ARG A 156 -3.48 -6.35 23.86
N ARG A 157 -3.60 -7.58 24.37
CA ARG A 157 -3.65 -8.80 23.53
C ARG A 157 -4.81 -8.78 22.53
N ASP A 158 -6.03 -8.48 22.99
CA ASP A 158 -7.20 -8.48 22.12
C ASP A 158 -7.22 -7.32 21.13
N GLU A 159 -6.72 -6.15 21.52
CA GLU A 159 -6.56 -5.03 20.60
C GLU A 159 -5.54 -5.36 19.52
N PHE A 160 -4.38 -5.91 19.92
CA PHE A 160 -3.33 -6.32 18.99
C PHE A 160 -3.81 -7.40 18.03
N ARG A 161 -4.56 -8.40 18.52
CA ARG A 161 -5.17 -9.47 17.73
C ARG A 161 -6.02 -8.93 16.59
N ARG A 162 -6.92 -7.99 16.92
CA ARG A 162 -7.82 -7.36 15.95
C ARG A 162 -7.07 -6.41 15.02
N ALA A 163 -6.18 -5.59 15.56
CA ALA A 163 -5.37 -4.64 14.81
C ALA A 163 -4.50 -5.35 13.76
N PHE A 164 -3.80 -6.42 14.16
CA PHE A 164 -2.92 -7.15 13.27
C PHE A 164 -3.70 -7.88 12.16
N ALA A 165 -4.86 -8.45 12.48
CA ALA A 165 -5.74 -9.04 11.48
C ALA A 165 -6.35 -7.96 10.55
N GLY A 166 -6.73 -6.79 11.07
CA GLY A 166 -7.14 -5.64 10.26
C GLY A 166 -6.03 -5.12 9.33
N ALA A 167 -4.79 -5.09 9.80
CA ALA A 167 -3.63 -4.68 9.00
C ALA A 167 -3.29 -5.67 7.89
N THR A 168 -3.45 -6.97 8.14
CA THR A 168 -3.07 -8.06 7.22
C THR A 168 -4.20 -8.51 6.30
N VAL A 169 -5.45 -8.11 6.50
CA VAL A 169 -6.56 -8.51 5.59
C VAL A 169 -6.33 -8.07 4.15
N HIS A 170 -5.77 -6.88 3.97
CA HIS A 170 -5.34 -6.36 2.69
C HIS A 170 -4.18 -7.18 2.11
N ASP A 171 -3.20 -7.52 2.93
CA ASP A 171 -2.04 -8.34 2.54
C ASP A 171 -2.46 -9.71 2.04
N MET A 172 -3.33 -10.39 2.80
CA MET A 172 -3.84 -11.71 2.45
C MET A 172 -4.56 -11.67 1.10
N PHE A 173 -5.40 -10.65 0.85
CA PHE A 173 -6.06 -10.45 -0.44
C PHE A 173 -5.05 -10.32 -1.59
N ASN A 174 -4.01 -9.51 -1.45
CA ASN A 174 -3.01 -9.32 -2.50
C ASN A 174 -2.23 -10.61 -2.77
N TRP A 175 -1.78 -11.31 -1.73
CA TRP A 175 -1.08 -12.59 -1.87
C TRP A 175 -1.93 -13.64 -2.57
N VAL A 176 -3.17 -13.87 -2.11
CA VAL A 176 -4.03 -14.89 -2.75
C VAL A 176 -4.40 -14.51 -4.19
N THR A 177 -4.50 -13.21 -4.49
CA THR A 177 -4.74 -12.71 -5.85
C THR A 177 -3.52 -12.95 -6.75
N VAL A 178 -2.31 -12.62 -6.30
CA VAL A 178 -1.07 -12.88 -7.06
C VAL A 178 -0.87 -14.38 -7.30
N LEU A 179 -1.16 -15.23 -6.32
CA LEU A 179 -1.04 -16.69 -6.47
C LEU A 179 -1.93 -17.26 -7.60
N ILE A 180 -3.02 -16.57 -7.96
CA ILE A 180 -3.89 -16.96 -9.08
C ILE A 180 -3.51 -16.22 -10.36
N LEU A 181 -3.41 -14.89 -10.29
CA LEU A 181 -3.26 -14.05 -11.48
C LEU A 181 -1.86 -14.08 -12.09
N LEU A 182 -0.80 -14.29 -11.30
CA LEU A 182 0.57 -14.35 -11.85
C LEU A 182 0.78 -15.61 -12.72
N PRO A 183 0.45 -16.84 -12.27
CA PRO A 183 0.52 -18.01 -13.16
C PRO A 183 -0.36 -17.85 -14.40
N LEU A 184 -1.57 -17.30 -14.24
CA LEU A 184 -2.48 -17.06 -15.35
C LEU A 184 -1.89 -16.05 -16.36
N GLU A 185 -1.23 -15.00 -15.87
CA GLU A 185 -0.52 -14.03 -16.72
C GLU A 185 0.66 -14.67 -17.45
N ILE A 186 1.43 -15.53 -16.78
CA ILE A 186 2.58 -16.21 -17.40
C ILE A 186 2.12 -17.17 -18.51
N ILE A 187 1.01 -17.89 -18.30
CA ILE A 187 0.50 -18.89 -19.25
C ILE A 187 -0.24 -18.23 -20.42
N SER A 188 -1.12 -17.26 -20.12
CA SER A 188 -2.08 -16.73 -21.10
C SER A 188 -1.85 -15.28 -21.50
N GLY A 189 -1.03 -14.53 -20.76
CA GLY A 189 -0.88 -13.08 -20.94
C GLY A 189 -2.18 -12.30 -20.75
N LEU A 190 -3.09 -12.77 -19.88
CA LEU A 190 -4.45 -12.23 -19.73
C LEU A 190 -4.47 -10.70 -19.59
N LEU A 191 -3.72 -10.15 -18.63
CA LEU A 191 -3.65 -8.71 -18.38
C LEU A 191 -2.95 -8.00 -19.54
N PHE A 192 -1.84 -8.56 -20.04
CA PHE A 192 -1.11 -7.99 -21.17
C PHE A 192 -1.99 -7.83 -22.42
N HIS A 193 -2.70 -8.89 -22.82
CA HIS A 193 -3.53 -8.90 -24.02
C HIS A 193 -4.80 -8.05 -23.85
N LEU A 194 -5.47 -8.14 -22.70
CA LEU A 194 -6.67 -7.35 -22.42
C LEU A 194 -6.37 -5.85 -22.46
N THR A 195 -5.37 -5.42 -21.72
CA THR A 195 -5.00 -4.00 -21.65
C THR A 195 -4.38 -3.53 -22.96
N GLY A 196 -3.67 -4.40 -23.68
CA GLY A 196 -3.19 -4.14 -25.02
C GLY A 196 -4.32 -3.90 -26.02
N ALA A 197 -5.40 -4.69 -25.95
CA ALA A 197 -6.60 -4.50 -26.77
C ALA A 197 -7.30 -3.17 -26.42
N ILE A 198 -7.47 -2.87 -25.13
CA ILE A 198 -8.07 -1.61 -24.67
C ILE A 198 -7.26 -0.42 -25.18
N THR A 199 -5.95 -0.40 -24.94
CA THR A 199 -5.09 0.72 -25.34
C THR A 199 -4.93 0.87 -26.86
N ARG A 200 -5.09 -0.20 -27.64
CA ARG A 200 -5.18 -0.12 -29.12
C ARG A 200 -6.51 0.45 -29.59
N SER A 201 -7.61 0.14 -28.89
CA SER A 201 -8.95 0.60 -29.24
C SER A 201 -9.19 2.07 -28.89
N ILE A 202 -8.44 2.62 -27.94
CA ILE A 202 -8.37 4.06 -27.70
C ILE A 202 -7.71 4.67 -28.95
N SER A 203 -8.49 5.33 -29.81
CA SER A 203 -8.02 6.04 -31.00
C SER A 203 -7.02 7.15 -30.62
N LEU A 204 -5.77 6.76 -30.36
CA LEU A 204 -4.63 7.65 -30.17
C LEU A 204 -4.14 8.23 -31.51
N GLU A 205 -4.87 8.01 -32.60
CA GLU A 205 -4.68 8.62 -33.94
C GLU A 205 -5.06 10.12 -34.00
N ARG A 206 -5.16 10.81 -32.87
CA ARG A 206 -5.32 12.25 -32.91
C ARG A 206 -3.96 12.86 -33.27
N LYS A 207 -3.90 13.43 -34.49
CA LYS A 207 -2.96 14.46 -34.98
C LYS A 207 -2.02 14.96 -33.88
N ALA A 208 -0.73 15.01 -34.19
CA ALA A 208 0.38 15.54 -33.39
C ALA A 208 0.23 16.99 -32.86
N SER A 209 -0.98 17.54 -32.81
CA SER A 209 -1.33 18.87 -32.32
C SER A 209 -2.42 18.91 -31.24
N THR A 210 -3.14 17.83 -30.90
CA THR A 210 -4.28 17.91 -29.94
C THR A 210 -4.54 16.67 -29.07
N ASN A 211 -3.53 16.10 -28.40
CA ASN A 211 -3.82 15.30 -27.20
C ASN A 211 -4.13 16.23 -26.02
N PRO A 212 -4.96 15.82 -25.03
CA PRO A 212 -5.27 16.66 -23.89
C PRO A 212 -4.01 16.74 -23.02
N GLN A 213 -3.17 17.71 -23.35
CA GLN A 213 -1.97 18.12 -22.63
C GLN A 213 -2.35 18.71 -21.26
N PHE A 214 -3.36 18.22 -20.54
CA PHE A 214 -3.76 18.88 -19.28
C PHE A 214 -2.62 18.82 -18.26
N LEU A 215 -1.99 17.65 -18.10
CA LEU A 215 -0.81 17.52 -17.26
C LEU A 215 0.42 18.16 -17.91
N ASN A 216 0.63 18.02 -19.22
CA ASN A 216 1.76 18.65 -19.90
C ASN A 216 1.71 20.19 -19.85
N VAL A 217 0.55 20.82 -19.96
CA VAL A 217 0.37 22.27 -19.78
C VAL A 217 0.67 22.68 -18.33
N LEU A 218 0.36 21.80 -17.39
CA LEU A 218 0.58 22.02 -15.96
C LEU A 218 2.06 21.81 -15.56
N THR A 219 2.73 20.78 -16.08
CA THR A 219 4.11 20.41 -15.72
C THR A 219 5.16 21.19 -16.52
N LYS A 220 4.94 21.42 -17.82
CA LYS A 220 5.93 22.05 -18.72
C LYS A 220 6.53 23.37 -18.22
N PRO A 221 5.77 24.30 -17.59
CA PRO A 221 6.36 25.54 -17.08
C PRO A 221 7.50 25.31 -16.10
N LEU A 222 7.42 24.23 -15.30
CA LEU A 222 8.43 23.83 -14.34
C LEU A 222 9.47 22.90 -15.00
N THR A 223 9.02 21.88 -15.72
CA THR A 223 9.89 20.80 -16.21
C THR A 223 10.77 21.24 -17.37
N HIS A 224 10.28 22.08 -18.28
CA HIS A 224 11.12 22.66 -19.35
C HIS A 224 12.19 23.64 -18.84
N ARG A 225 12.03 24.20 -17.63
CA ARG A 225 13.08 24.98 -16.98
C ARG A 225 14.18 24.09 -16.39
N ILE A 226 13.87 22.84 -16.11
CA ILE A 226 14.82 21.85 -15.57
C ILE A 226 15.56 21.15 -16.72
N ILE A 227 14.84 20.52 -17.66
CA ILE A 227 15.43 19.74 -18.76
C ILE A 227 14.58 19.82 -20.04
N GLN A 228 15.26 19.80 -21.19
CA GLN A 228 14.65 19.65 -22.51
C GLN A 228 15.39 18.59 -23.31
N LEU A 229 14.68 17.54 -23.71
CA LEU A 229 15.22 16.46 -24.54
C LEU A 229 14.90 16.72 -26.02
N ASP A 230 15.80 16.35 -26.92
CA ASP A 230 15.55 16.39 -28.36
C ASP A 230 14.83 15.12 -28.82
N GLU A 231 13.50 15.21 -28.93
CA GLU A 231 12.64 14.09 -29.34
C GLU A 231 12.98 13.55 -30.74
N LYS A 232 13.51 14.40 -31.64
CA LYS A 232 13.86 13.98 -33.01
C LYS A 232 15.12 13.13 -33.02
N VAL A 233 16.11 13.49 -32.21
CA VAL A 233 17.35 12.70 -32.04
C VAL A 233 17.02 11.34 -31.43
N ILE A 234 16.16 11.29 -30.41
CA ILE A 234 15.70 10.04 -29.78
C ILE A 234 15.01 9.12 -30.80
N GLN A 235 14.10 9.65 -31.62
CA GLN A 235 13.43 8.86 -32.66
C GLN A 235 14.38 8.36 -33.74
N ASN A 236 15.32 9.19 -34.18
CA ASN A 236 16.28 8.81 -35.21
C ASN A 236 17.27 7.74 -34.74
N ILE A 237 17.69 7.78 -33.47
CA ILE A 237 18.50 6.71 -32.86
C ILE A 237 17.69 5.41 -32.78
N ALA A 238 16.41 5.47 -32.38
CA ALA A 238 15.55 4.30 -32.31
C ALA A 238 15.30 3.65 -33.69
N LEU A 239 15.32 4.43 -34.77
CA LEU A 239 15.20 3.98 -36.15
C LEU A 239 16.55 3.55 -36.76
N GLY A 240 17.66 3.68 -36.03
CA GLY A 240 19.01 3.31 -36.51
C GLY A 240 19.57 4.25 -37.59
N THR A 241 19.02 5.45 -37.76
CA THR A 241 19.41 6.39 -38.83
C THR A 241 20.53 7.36 -38.44
N VAL A 242 20.85 7.45 -37.14
CA VAL A 242 21.86 8.38 -36.58
C VAL A 242 22.76 7.63 -35.58
N GLU A 243 24.05 7.96 -35.57
CA GLU A 243 25.02 7.40 -34.61
C GLU A 243 24.65 7.74 -33.15
N SER A 244 24.87 6.79 -32.24
CA SER A 244 24.56 6.90 -30.79
C SER A 244 25.36 7.97 -30.03
N ASN A 245 26.29 8.65 -30.68
CA ASN A 245 27.20 9.63 -30.06
C ASN A 245 26.61 11.04 -29.95
N VAL A 246 25.45 11.32 -30.56
CA VAL A 246 24.78 12.63 -30.47
C VAL A 246 24.22 12.85 -29.06
N SER A 247 24.19 14.10 -28.58
CA SER A 247 23.55 14.42 -27.30
C SER A 247 22.02 14.32 -27.42
N LEU A 248 21.38 13.70 -26.42
CA LEU A 248 19.94 13.61 -26.28
C LEU A 248 19.33 14.91 -25.70
N ILE A 249 20.17 15.81 -25.17
CA ILE A 249 19.76 17.09 -24.58
C ILE A 249 19.76 18.17 -25.65
N LYS A 250 18.71 18.99 -25.66
CA LYS A 250 18.61 20.12 -26.58
C LYS A 250 19.46 21.31 -26.07
N HIS A 251 20.75 21.33 -26.36
CA HIS A 251 21.62 22.44 -25.92
C HIS A 251 21.29 23.77 -26.61
N TYR A 252 20.88 23.74 -27.88
CA TYR A 252 20.64 24.93 -28.71
C TYR A 252 19.19 25.04 -29.20
N CYS A 253 18.62 26.25 -29.08
CA CYS A 253 17.23 26.54 -29.44
C CYS A 253 17.10 27.32 -30.76
N SER A 254 18.19 27.89 -31.26
CA SER A 254 18.25 28.61 -32.54
C SER A 254 19.54 28.26 -33.28
N TYR A 255 19.41 28.05 -34.59
CA TYR A 255 20.51 27.75 -35.51
C TYR A 255 20.50 28.80 -36.64
N ASN A 256 21.69 29.23 -37.08
CA ASN A 256 21.83 30.05 -38.28
C ASN A 256 22.11 29.13 -39.48
N ASN A 257 21.48 29.41 -40.62
CA ASN A 257 21.85 28.77 -41.88
C ASN A 257 23.08 29.48 -42.44
N VAL A 258 24.22 28.79 -42.46
CA VAL A 258 25.43 29.28 -43.11
C VAL A 258 25.58 28.53 -44.42
N THR A 259 25.44 29.23 -45.54
CA THR A 259 25.74 28.70 -46.87
C THR A 259 27.24 28.63 -47.06
N THR A 260 27.79 27.42 -47.25
CA THR A 260 29.19 27.22 -47.62
C THR A 260 29.36 27.45 -49.13
N GLU A 261 30.59 27.72 -49.58
CA GLU A 261 30.93 28.01 -51.00
C GLU A 261 30.42 26.94 -51.99
N ASN A 262 30.13 25.72 -51.52
CA ASN A 262 29.55 24.61 -52.30
C ASN A 262 28.00 24.58 -52.33
N SER A 263 27.30 25.67 -51.97
CA SER A 263 25.83 25.75 -51.91
C SER A 263 25.15 24.81 -50.90
N THR A 264 25.90 24.25 -49.96
CA THR A 264 25.37 23.48 -48.84
C THR A 264 25.06 24.39 -47.66
N SER A 265 23.83 24.35 -47.15
CA SER A 265 23.44 25.07 -45.94
C SER A 265 23.77 24.24 -44.69
N ILE A 266 24.73 24.72 -43.90
CA ILE A 266 25.12 24.12 -42.63
C ILE A 266 24.45 24.90 -41.49
N LEU A 267 23.79 24.19 -40.58
CA LEU A 267 23.16 24.76 -39.39
C LEU A 267 24.20 24.97 -38.29
N VAL A 268 24.52 26.23 -37.99
CA VAL A 268 25.46 26.59 -36.92
C VAL A 268 24.69 27.00 -35.65
N PRO A 269 25.00 26.41 -34.47
CA PRO A 269 24.29 26.73 -33.23
C PRO A 269 24.51 28.18 -32.78
N LYS A 270 23.42 28.89 -32.41
CA LYS A 270 23.43 30.34 -32.10
C LYS A 270 23.13 30.66 -30.64
N ILE A 271 22.07 30.08 -30.07
CA ILE A 271 21.53 30.46 -28.75
C ILE A 271 21.29 29.22 -27.90
N TYR A 272 21.86 29.21 -26.69
CA TYR A 272 21.58 28.19 -25.67
C TYR A 272 20.13 28.29 -25.20
N CYS A 273 19.47 27.16 -25.01
CA CYS A 273 18.14 27.14 -24.41
C CYS A 273 18.18 27.61 -22.94
N GLU A 274 17.13 28.27 -22.44
CA GLU A 274 17.05 28.72 -21.04
C GLU A 274 16.53 27.60 -20.11
N PHE A 275 17.37 26.63 -19.79
CA PHE A 275 17.10 25.61 -18.75
C PHE A 275 18.36 25.24 -17.97
N LEU A 276 18.20 24.66 -16.78
CA LEU A 276 19.24 24.51 -15.75
C LEU A 276 20.55 23.86 -16.27
N PHE A 277 20.42 22.85 -17.13
CA PHE A 277 21.56 22.08 -17.65
C PHE A 277 22.05 22.51 -19.04
N SER A 278 21.47 23.54 -19.66
CA SER A 278 21.81 23.89 -21.06
C SER A 278 23.25 24.33 -21.26
N LYS A 279 23.85 24.95 -20.22
CA LYS A 279 25.23 25.46 -20.20
C LYS A 279 26.25 24.49 -19.59
N MET A 280 25.82 23.33 -19.08
CA MET A 280 26.72 22.36 -18.46
C MET A 280 27.24 21.38 -19.51
N SER A 281 28.57 21.25 -19.61
CA SER A 281 29.24 20.34 -20.54
C SER A 281 29.34 18.89 -20.03
N TRP A 282 28.40 18.44 -19.21
CA TRP A 282 28.41 17.08 -18.66
C TRP A 282 27.89 16.08 -19.70
N PRO A 283 28.37 14.82 -19.67
CA PRO A 283 27.82 13.79 -20.53
C PRO A 283 26.37 13.49 -20.15
N ASP A 284 25.53 13.23 -21.16
CA ASP A 284 24.09 12.95 -21.01
C ASP A 284 23.78 11.99 -19.86
N TRP A 285 24.43 10.84 -19.78
CA TRP A 285 24.16 9.83 -18.75
C TRP A 285 24.41 10.35 -17.32
N ALA A 286 25.37 11.27 -17.12
CA ALA A 286 25.67 11.86 -15.82
C ALA A 286 24.62 12.90 -15.40
N ILE A 287 24.17 13.73 -16.35
CA ILE A 287 23.02 14.64 -16.14
C ILE A 287 21.78 13.81 -15.83
N GLY A 288 21.56 12.72 -16.56
CA GLY A 288 20.45 11.79 -16.35
C GLY A 288 20.49 11.16 -14.96
N LEU A 289 21.64 10.67 -14.50
CA LEU A 289 21.77 10.07 -13.17
C LEU A 289 21.60 11.10 -12.04
N CYS A 290 22.12 12.32 -12.21
CA CYS A 290 21.93 13.42 -11.28
C CYS A 290 20.44 13.82 -11.15
N LEU A 291 19.78 14.01 -12.29
CA LEU A 291 18.34 14.30 -12.35
C LEU A 291 17.50 13.16 -11.77
N LEU A 292 17.88 11.91 -12.04
CA LEU A 292 17.21 10.74 -11.48
C LEU A 292 17.28 10.76 -9.96
N PHE A 293 18.47 10.95 -9.38
CA PHE A 293 18.64 11.02 -7.93
C PHE A 293 17.85 12.18 -7.30
N LEU A 294 17.95 13.38 -7.89
CA LEU A 294 17.22 14.56 -7.40
C LEU A 294 15.70 14.38 -7.47
N SER A 295 15.19 13.80 -8.57
CA SER A 295 13.77 13.54 -8.76
C SER A 295 13.23 12.47 -7.80
N ILE A 296 14.01 11.42 -7.50
CA ILE A 296 13.64 10.42 -6.49
C ILE A 296 13.57 11.05 -5.10
N ILE A 297 14.55 11.88 -4.71
CA ILE A 297 14.51 12.57 -3.41
C ILE A 297 13.32 13.52 -3.32
N ALA A 298 13.09 14.33 -4.34
CA ALA A 298 11.96 15.24 -4.41
C ALA A 298 10.64 14.48 -4.30
N LEU A 299 10.51 13.36 -5.02
CA LEU A 299 9.34 12.51 -5.00
C LEU A 299 9.13 11.86 -3.62
N CYS A 300 10.15 11.27 -3.02
CA CYS A 300 10.08 10.66 -1.69
C CYS A 300 9.71 11.69 -0.61
N THR A 301 10.34 12.87 -0.64
CA THR A 301 10.06 13.95 0.31
C THR A 301 8.63 14.45 0.15
N CYS A 302 8.21 14.71 -1.09
CA CYS A 302 6.85 15.14 -1.42
C CYS A 302 5.82 14.14 -0.90
N LEU A 303 6.07 12.84 -1.10
CA LEU A 303 5.18 11.80 -0.62
C LEU A 303 5.12 11.77 0.92
N VAL A 304 6.24 11.85 1.63
CA VAL A 304 6.25 11.89 3.10
C VAL A 304 5.46 13.08 3.63
N LEU A 305 5.59 14.25 3.01
CA LEU A 305 4.83 15.45 3.37
C LEU A 305 3.34 15.27 3.08
N LEU A 306 3.00 14.71 1.93
CA LEU A 306 1.62 14.39 1.54
C LEU A 306 1.01 13.40 2.54
N VAL A 307 1.77 12.38 2.96
CA VAL A 307 1.38 11.42 3.99
C VAL A 307 1.09 12.11 5.32
N LYS A 308 2.00 12.95 5.80
CA LYS A 308 1.83 13.68 7.07
C LYS A 308 0.63 14.62 7.02
N LEU A 309 0.43 15.32 5.90
CA LEU A 309 -0.68 16.24 5.71
C LEU A 309 -2.02 15.50 5.75
N LEU A 310 -2.11 14.37 5.05
CA LEU A 310 -3.32 13.54 5.01
C LEU A 310 -3.60 12.87 6.35
N GLN A 311 -2.58 12.34 7.03
CA GLN A 311 -2.73 11.85 8.41
C GLN A 311 -3.25 12.95 9.35
N SER A 312 -2.76 14.18 9.19
CA SER A 312 -3.24 15.33 9.96
C SER A 312 -4.70 15.71 9.62
N MET A 313 -5.20 15.37 8.44
CA MET A 313 -6.61 15.53 8.07
C MET A 313 -7.47 14.39 8.65
N LEU A 314 -6.97 13.16 8.61
CA LEU A 314 -7.70 11.97 9.09
C LEU A 314 -7.84 11.90 10.63
N LYS A 315 -6.90 12.48 11.40
CA LYS A 315 -6.92 12.50 12.88
C LYS A 315 -8.01 13.39 13.53
N GLY A 316 -9.05 13.79 12.80
CA GLY A 316 -10.11 14.70 13.26
C GLY A 316 -11.52 14.27 12.82
N THR A 317 -12.32 15.24 12.36
CA THR A 317 -13.72 15.05 11.90
C THR A 317 -13.86 13.95 10.85
N ILE A 318 -12.84 13.73 10.02
CA ILE A 318 -12.86 12.67 8.99
C ILE A 318 -12.86 11.28 9.62
N SER A 319 -12.21 11.05 10.77
CA SER A 319 -12.33 9.77 11.48
C SER A 319 -13.76 9.54 11.98
N THR A 320 -14.45 10.59 12.44
CA THR A 320 -15.87 10.53 12.83
C THR A 320 -16.80 10.30 11.62
N VAL A 321 -16.51 10.93 10.49
CA VAL A 321 -17.24 10.70 9.22
C VAL A 321 -16.99 9.28 8.72
N ILE A 322 -15.73 8.83 8.69
CA ILE A 322 -15.36 7.45 8.34
C ILE A 322 -16.10 6.49 9.28
N HIS A 323 -16.14 6.74 10.59
CA HIS A 323 -16.89 5.93 11.53
C HIS A 323 -18.38 5.85 11.18
N LYS A 324 -19.03 7.01 10.96
CA LYS A 324 -20.46 7.09 10.61
C LYS A 324 -20.75 6.41 9.28
N THR A 325 -19.86 6.56 8.30
CA THR A 325 -20.00 6.00 6.96
C THR A 325 -19.68 4.50 6.91
N VAL A 326 -18.70 4.02 7.68
CA VAL A 326 -18.32 2.60 7.78
C VAL A 326 -19.38 1.80 8.53
N ASN A 327 -20.00 2.39 9.54
CA ASN A 327 -21.06 1.76 10.32
C ASN A 327 -22.48 2.06 9.80
N ALA A 328 -22.61 2.81 8.70
CA ALA A 328 -23.90 3.02 8.04
C ALA A 328 -24.31 1.75 7.28
N ASN A 329 -25.40 1.13 7.73
CA ASN A 329 -26.08 0.09 6.97
C ASN A 329 -27.25 0.72 6.22
N PHE A 330 -27.42 0.40 4.93
CA PHE A 330 -28.65 0.77 4.24
C PHE A 330 -29.83 0.00 4.86
N PRO A 331 -30.91 0.69 5.25
CA PRO A 331 -32.11 0.02 5.73
C PRO A 331 -32.84 -0.70 4.57
N GLY A 332 -33.42 -1.86 4.85
CA GLY A 332 -34.30 -2.61 3.92
C GLY A 332 -33.58 -3.60 2.99
N VAL A 333 -34.19 -3.86 1.82
CA VAL A 333 -33.77 -4.90 0.84
C VAL A 333 -32.37 -4.63 0.26
N PHE A 334 -31.89 -3.38 0.31
CA PHE A 334 -30.60 -2.97 -0.23
C PHE A 334 -29.39 -3.23 0.69
N HIS A 335 -29.56 -3.91 1.83
CA HIS A 335 -28.45 -4.22 2.75
C HIS A 335 -27.27 -4.93 2.05
N HIS A 336 -27.55 -5.78 1.06
CA HIS A 336 -26.52 -6.48 0.26
C HIS A 336 -25.64 -5.56 -0.59
N LEU A 337 -26.07 -4.32 -0.87
CA LEU A 337 -25.29 -3.34 -1.63
C LEU A 337 -24.28 -2.58 -0.75
N THR A 338 -24.49 -2.55 0.56
CA THR A 338 -23.64 -1.83 1.54
C THR A 338 -22.14 -2.13 1.35
N PRO A 339 -21.70 -3.39 1.22
CA PRO A 339 -20.28 -3.69 1.04
C PRO A 339 -19.71 -3.19 -0.30
N TYR A 340 -20.52 -3.13 -1.36
CA TYR A 340 -20.08 -2.59 -2.65
C TYR A 340 -19.98 -1.06 -2.64
N LEU A 341 -20.88 -0.38 -1.92
CA LEU A 341 -20.73 1.05 -1.67
C LEU A 341 -19.44 1.33 -0.87
N ALA A 342 -19.14 0.52 0.14
CA ALA A 342 -17.91 0.63 0.91
C ALA A 342 -16.63 0.50 0.05
N ILE A 343 -16.64 -0.38 -0.97
CA ILE A 343 -15.58 -0.43 -2.01
C ILE A 343 -15.51 0.91 -2.76
N GLY A 344 -16.62 1.44 -3.23
CA GLY A 344 -16.65 2.74 -3.92
C GLY A 344 -16.11 3.88 -3.05
N ILE A 345 -16.48 3.91 -1.77
CA ILE A 345 -16.02 4.91 -0.81
C ILE A 345 -14.51 4.77 -0.56
N GLY A 346 -14.02 3.55 -0.30
CA GLY A 346 -12.59 3.30 -0.14
C GLY A 346 -11.77 3.74 -1.36
N CYS A 347 -12.30 3.51 -2.56
CA CYS A 347 -11.71 3.96 -3.82
C CYS A 347 -11.64 5.49 -3.89
N ILE A 348 -12.76 6.20 -3.69
CA ILE A 348 -12.81 7.66 -3.73
C ILE A 348 -11.88 8.28 -2.69
N PHE A 349 -11.94 7.82 -1.44
CA PHE A 349 -11.03 8.31 -0.40
C PHE A 349 -9.58 8.11 -0.80
N THR A 350 -9.24 6.97 -1.38
CA THR A 350 -7.86 6.71 -1.77
C THR A 350 -7.43 7.49 -3.01
N ILE A 351 -8.32 7.81 -3.94
CA ILE A 351 -8.04 8.73 -5.06
C ILE A 351 -7.75 10.14 -4.53
N LEU A 352 -8.54 10.61 -3.55
CA LEU A 352 -8.35 11.93 -2.94
C LEU A 352 -7.07 11.99 -2.09
N VAL A 353 -6.80 10.94 -1.34
CA VAL A 353 -5.64 10.79 -0.43
C VAL A 353 -4.39 10.35 -1.21
N GLN A 354 -4.51 9.79 -2.40
CA GLN A 354 -3.43 9.24 -3.22
C GLN A 354 -2.55 8.16 -2.54
N SER A 355 -3.00 7.62 -1.41
CA SER A 355 -2.28 6.61 -0.64
C SER A 355 -3.25 5.66 0.06
N SER A 356 -3.21 4.38 -0.33
CA SER A 356 -3.99 3.35 0.34
C SER A 356 -3.46 3.05 1.73
N SER A 357 -2.13 3.03 1.92
CA SER A 357 -1.51 2.72 3.21
C SER A 357 -1.94 3.69 4.30
N ILE A 358 -2.06 4.99 4.03
CA ILE A 358 -2.59 5.97 4.99
C ILE A 358 -4.03 5.65 5.37
N PHE A 359 -4.86 5.39 4.36
CA PHE A 359 -6.29 5.13 4.55
C PHE A 359 -6.50 3.85 5.38
N THR A 360 -5.86 2.75 4.98
CA THR A 360 -5.95 1.46 5.67
C THR A 360 -5.27 1.47 7.05
N SER A 361 -4.17 2.21 7.22
CA SER A 361 -3.50 2.39 8.52
C SER A 361 -4.35 3.20 9.50
N THR A 362 -5.25 4.07 9.02
CA THR A 362 -6.19 4.80 9.88
C THR A 362 -7.32 3.89 10.36
N LEU A 363 -7.76 2.95 9.52
CA LEU A 363 -8.78 1.95 9.88
C LEU A 363 -8.25 0.87 10.84
N THR A 364 -6.97 0.53 10.73
CA THR A 364 -6.32 -0.52 11.54
C THR A 364 -6.50 -0.29 13.05
N PRO A 365 -6.21 0.90 13.62
CA PRO A 365 -6.49 1.20 15.02
C PRO A 365 -7.94 1.07 15.44
N LEU A 366 -8.89 1.43 14.57
CA LEU A 366 -10.32 1.34 14.85
C LEU A 366 -10.77 -0.12 14.95
N VAL A 367 -10.20 -0.99 14.12
CA VAL A 367 -10.39 -2.45 14.24
C VAL A 367 -9.73 -2.97 15.51
N GLY A 368 -8.52 -2.52 15.82
CA GLY A 368 -7.84 -2.82 17.08
C GLY A 368 -8.70 -2.48 18.30
N LEU A 369 -9.31 -1.30 18.33
CA LEU A 369 -10.20 -0.85 19.40
C LEU A 369 -11.57 -1.55 19.42
N GLY A 370 -11.90 -2.36 18.41
CA GLY A 370 -13.20 -3.05 18.31
C GLY A 370 -14.35 -2.14 17.85
N VAL A 371 -14.03 -0.95 17.33
CA VAL A 371 -15.01 0.02 16.83
C VAL A 371 -15.55 -0.41 15.45
N ILE A 372 -14.72 -1.08 14.66
CA ILE A 372 -15.05 -1.59 13.32
C ILE A 372 -14.63 -3.06 13.27
N SER A 373 -15.47 -3.94 12.71
CA SER A 373 -15.09 -5.33 12.49
C SER A 373 -14.23 -5.48 11.24
N ILE A 374 -13.42 -6.54 11.15
CA ILE A 374 -12.57 -6.79 9.98
C ILE A 374 -13.40 -6.98 8.72
N GLU A 375 -14.58 -7.60 8.83
CA GLU A 375 -15.52 -7.82 7.73
C GLU A 375 -16.05 -6.50 7.17
N ARG A 376 -16.22 -5.48 8.03
CA ARG A 376 -16.62 -4.13 7.61
C ARG A 376 -15.45 -3.37 7.02
N MET A 377 -14.23 -3.50 7.58
CA MET A 377 -13.02 -2.88 7.03
C MET A 377 -12.65 -3.44 5.66
N TYR A 378 -12.83 -4.74 5.43
CA TYR A 378 -12.35 -5.43 4.23
C TYR A 378 -12.82 -4.79 2.90
N PRO A 379 -14.12 -4.52 2.67
CA PRO A 379 -14.56 -3.82 1.47
C PRO A 379 -13.90 -2.45 1.26
N PHE A 380 -13.65 -1.66 2.32
CA PHE A 380 -12.94 -0.38 2.20
C PHE A 380 -11.49 -0.58 1.74
N THR A 381 -10.80 -1.62 2.23
CA THR A 381 -9.44 -1.94 1.80
C THR A 381 -9.38 -2.35 0.32
N LEU A 382 -10.37 -3.11 -0.17
CA LEU A 382 -10.48 -3.46 -1.59
C LEU A 382 -10.71 -2.23 -2.47
N GLY A 383 -11.61 -1.35 -2.04
CA GLY A 383 -11.81 -0.05 -2.67
C GLY A 383 -10.52 0.75 -2.76
N SER A 384 -9.79 0.81 -1.65
CA SER A 384 -8.52 1.52 -1.54
C SER A 384 -7.48 1.04 -2.55
N ASN A 385 -7.42 -0.26 -2.80
CA ASN A 385 -6.55 -0.85 -3.82
C ASN A 385 -6.90 -0.47 -5.25
N ILE A 386 -8.19 -0.32 -5.57
CA ILE A 386 -8.57 0.25 -6.87
C ILE A 386 -8.10 1.70 -6.93
N GLY A 387 -8.34 2.47 -5.86
CA GLY A 387 -8.04 3.90 -5.80
C GLY A 387 -6.56 4.21 -6.02
N THR A 388 -5.62 3.43 -5.47
CA THR A 388 -4.18 3.66 -5.71
C THR A 388 -3.76 3.50 -7.16
N THR A 389 -4.49 2.72 -7.96
CA THR A 389 -4.12 2.51 -9.37
C THR A 389 -4.23 3.79 -10.21
N ILE A 390 -4.98 4.81 -9.74
CA ILE A 390 -5.04 6.11 -10.40
C ILE A 390 -3.68 6.79 -10.49
N THR A 391 -2.76 6.53 -9.56
CA THR A 391 -1.41 7.10 -9.56
C THR A 391 -0.60 6.62 -10.76
N GLY A 392 -0.75 5.34 -11.14
CA GLY A 392 -0.14 4.78 -12.34
C GLY A 392 -0.74 5.39 -13.61
N ILE A 393 -2.05 5.62 -13.62
CA ILE A 393 -2.73 6.28 -14.73
C ILE A 393 -2.25 7.74 -14.86
N MET A 394 -2.13 8.48 -13.74
CA MET A 394 -1.58 9.83 -13.74
C MET A 394 -0.14 9.87 -14.24
N ALA A 395 0.70 8.90 -13.85
CA ALA A 395 2.05 8.75 -14.37
C ALA A 395 2.06 8.43 -15.87
N ALA A 396 1.13 7.63 -16.36
CA ALA A 396 1.02 7.35 -17.79
C ALA A 396 0.66 8.62 -18.60
N LEU A 397 -0.18 9.48 -18.03
CA LEU A 397 -0.59 10.75 -18.65
C LEU A 397 0.53 11.80 -18.75
N THR A 398 1.70 11.58 -18.13
CA THR A 398 2.88 12.44 -18.32
C THR A 398 3.73 12.04 -19.52
N ALA A 399 3.38 10.97 -20.24
CA ALA A 399 4.09 10.58 -21.45
C ALA A 399 3.98 11.66 -22.55
N THR A 400 5.08 11.90 -23.29
CA THR A 400 5.13 12.97 -24.29
C THR A 400 4.74 12.51 -25.68
N THR A 401 5.05 11.25 -26.04
CA THR A 401 4.68 10.67 -27.34
C THR A 401 3.51 9.68 -27.25
N ALA A 402 2.83 9.42 -28.37
CA ALA A 402 1.70 8.49 -28.43
C ALA A 402 2.09 7.03 -28.12
N LEU A 403 3.29 6.59 -28.53
CA LEU A 403 3.79 5.25 -28.26
C LEU A 403 4.10 5.07 -26.76
N GLU A 404 4.79 6.05 -26.16
CA GLU A 404 5.11 6.05 -24.73
C GLU A 404 3.84 6.07 -23.89
N LEU A 405 2.87 6.93 -24.25
CA LEU A 405 1.56 6.99 -23.59
C LEU A 405 0.83 5.65 -23.67
N ARG A 406 0.85 5.01 -24.84
CA ARG A 406 0.19 3.70 -25.01
C ARG A 406 0.81 2.64 -24.12
N ASN A 407 2.13 2.52 -24.09
CA ASN A 407 2.83 1.53 -23.27
C ASN A 407 2.65 1.82 -21.77
N ALA A 408 2.78 3.10 -21.37
CA ALA A 408 2.61 3.53 -19.99
C ALA A 408 1.16 3.32 -19.50
N LEU A 409 0.17 3.64 -20.33
CA LEU A 409 -1.24 3.42 -20.03
C LEU A 409 -1.56 1.93 -19.97
N GLN A 410 -0.95 1.10 -20.83
CA GLN A 410 -1.14 -0.34 -20.81
C GLN A 410 -0.72 -0.93 -19.46
N ILE A 411 0.48 -0.59 -18.97
CA ILE A 411 0.95 -1.07 -17.66
C ILE A 411 0.13 -0.49 -16.49
N ALA A 412 -0.29 0.78 -16.57
CA ALA A 412 -1.18 1.37 -15.56
C ALA A 412 -2.53 0.65 -15.51
N LEU A 413 -3.11 0.31 -16.66
CA LEU A 413 -4.33 -0.47 -16.73
C LEU A 413 -4.11 -1.92 -16.26
N CYS A 414 -2.93 -2.52 -16.49
CA CYS A 414 -2.63 -3.84 -15.92
C CYS A 414 -2.74 -3.80 -14.38
N HIS A 415 -2.28 -2.71 -13.76
CA HIS A 415 -2.45 -2.52 -12.31
C HIS A 415 -3.92 -2.43 -11.91
N THR A 416 -4.72 -1.64 -12.62
CA THR A 416 -6.16 -1.49 -12.37
C THR A 416 -6.89 -2.82 -12.53
N PHE A 417 -6.68 -3.54 -13.63
CA PHE A 417 -7.33 -4.83 -13.89
C PHE A 417 -6.86 -5.93 -12.97
N PHE A 418 -5.60 -5.94 -12.54
CA PHE A 418 -5.13 -6.85 -11.49
C PHE A 418 -5.98 -6.73 -10.22
N ASN A 419 -6.23 -5.50 -9.75
CA ASN A 419 -7.04 -5.25 -8.56
C ASN A 419 -8.53 -5.56 -8.79
N ILE A 420 -9.08 -5.17 -9.95
CA ILE A 420 -10.48 -5.46 -10.30
C ILE A 420 -10.71 -6.97 -10.38
N PHE A 421 -9.84 -7.73 -11.06
CA PHE A 421 -9.96 -9.18 -11.15
C PHE A 421 -9.78 -9.86 -9.80
N GLY A 422 -8.84 -9.40 -8.97
CA GLY A 422 -8.76 -9.88 -7.59
C GLY A 422 -10.08 -9.70 -6.83
N ILE A 423 -10.72 -8.53 -6.94
CA ILE A 423 -12.02 -8.28 -6.31
C ILE A 423 -13.10 -9.19 -6.89
N LEU A 424 -13.17 -9.33 -8.22
CA LEU A 424 -14.16 -10.21 -8.86
C LEU A 424 -14.01 -11.68 -8.47
N ILE A 425 -12.77 -12.15 -8.24
CA ILE A 425 -12.49 -13.49 -7.75
C ILE A 425 -12.93 -13.61 -6.28
N TRP A 426 -12.44 -12.74 -5.41
CA TRP A 426 -12.52 -12.97 -3.96
C TRP A 426 -13.76 -12.37 -3.29
N PHE A 427 -14.44 -11.38 -3.87
CA PHE A 427 -15.45 -10.62 -3.15
C PHE A 427 -16.92 -11.02 -3.40
N PRO A 428 -17.39 -11.25 -4.65
CA PRO A 428 -18.81 -11.51 -4.92
C PRO A 428 -19.35 -12.76 -4.23
N VAL A 429 -18.59 -13.84 -4.22
CA VAL A 429 -18.99 -15.13 -3.66
C VAL A 429 -18.67 -15.18 -2.16
N PRO A 430 -19.67 -15.39 -1.25
CA PRO A 430 -19.44 -15.34 0.20
C PRO A 430 -18.37 -16.30 0.71
N PHE A 431 -18.32 -17.51 0.15
CA PHE A 431 -17.30 -18.51 0.53
C PHE A 431 -15.89 -18.03 0.16
N MET A 432 -15.70 -17.48 -1.05
CA MET A 432 -14.41 -16.95 -1.50
C MET A 432 -13.99 -15.73 -0.67
N ARG A 433 -14.96 -14.88 -0.30
CA ARG A 433 -14.72 -13.71 0.56
C ARG A 433 -14.16 -14.07 1.92
N ASN A 434 -14.53 -15.24 2.44
CA ASN A 434 -14.04 -15.70 3.73
C ASN A 434 -12.56 -16.11 3.69
N VAL A 435 -11.97 -16.39 2.52
CA VAL A 435 -10.59 -16.87 2.42
C VAL A 435 -9.58 -15.83 2.94
N PRO A 436 -9.51 -14.59 2.40
CA PRO A 436 -8.57 -13.59 2.92
C PRO A 436 -8.85 -13.19 4.37
N ILE A 437 -10.13 -13.09 4.75
CA ILE A 437 -10.56 -12.73 6.11
C ILE A 437 -10.12 -13.80 7.12
N ALA A 438 -10.34 -15.08 6.82
CA ALA A 438 -9.96 -16.18 7.70
C ALA A 438 -8.44 -16.28 7.87
N LEU A 439 -7.67 -16.08 6.79
CA LEU A 439 -6.20 -16.03 6.87
C LEU A 439 -5.73 -14.91 7.78
N ALA A 440 -6.28 -13.71 7.61
CA ALA A 440 -5.93 -12.55 8.44
C ALA A 440 -6.30 -12.76 9.92
N LYS A 441 -7.48 -13.32 10.20
CA LYS A 441 -7.89 -13.68 11.57
C LYS A 441 -6.95 -14.70 12.21
N ARG A 442 -6.52 -15.73 11.46
CA ARG A 442 -5.55 -16.73 11.95
C ARG A 442 -4.19 -16.10 12.28
N LEU A 443 -3.71 -15.17 11.45
CA LEU A 443 -2.50 -14.40 11.75
C LEU A 443 -2.67 -13.57 13.03
N GLY A 444 -3.79 -12.88 13.17
CA GLY A 444 -4.13 -12.12 14.38
C GLY A 444 -4.11 -12.98 15.66
N GLU A 445 -4.80 -14.12 15.67
CA GLU A 445 -4.80 -15.06 16.81
C GLU A 445 -3.37 -15.54 17.16
N THR A 446 -2.56 -15.81 16.13
CA THR A 446 -1.17 -16.22 16.31
C THR A 446 -0.34 -15.11 16.97
N THR A 447 -0.48 -13.87 16.51
CA THR A 447 0.23 -12.71 17.11
C THR A 447 -0.21 -12.37 18.52
N ALA A 448 -1.47 -12.64 18.87
CA ALA A 448 -1.98 -12.45 20.22
C ALA A 448 -1.41 -13.49 21.20
N THR A 449 -1.13 -14.70 20.69
CA THR A 449 -0.51 -15.79 21.44
C THR A 449 1.02 -15.60 21.54
N TYR A 450 1.66 -15.26 20.42
CA TYR A 450 3.11 -15.12 20.27
C TYR A 450 3.45 -13.72 19.74
N ARG A 451 3.71 -12.75 20.62
CA ARG A 451 3.95 -11.35 20.20
C ARG A 451 5.14 -11.19 19.26
N TRP A 452 6.23 -11.92 19.51
CA TRP A 452 7.43 -11.93 18.67
C TRP A 452 7.14 -12.36 17.23
N PHE A 453 6.07 -13.15 17.01
CA PHE A 453 5.68 -13.62 15.68
C PHE A 453 5.38 -12.45 14.74
N ALA A 454 4.85 -11.33 15.24
CA ALA A 454 4.57 -10.17 14.40
C ALA A 454 5.84 -9.54 13.81
N ILE A 455 6.92 -9.46 14.59
CA ILE A 455 8.22 -8.93 14.13
C ILE A 455 8.83 -9.90 13.12
N VAL A 456 8.82 -11.20 13.45
CA VAL A 456 9.31 -12.25 12.54
C VAL A 456 8.50 -12.29 11.24
N TYR A 457 7.18 -12.07 11.32
CA TYR A 457 6.32 -11.95 10.15
C TYR A 457 6.77 -10.79 9.27
N ILE A 458 6.90 -9.57 9.82
CA ILE A 458 7.25 -8.39 9.04
C ILE A 458 8.63 -8.56 8.37
N ILE A 459 9.64 -8.98 9.13
CA ILE A 459 11.00 -9.19 8.61
C ILE A 459 11.00 -10.35 7.59
N GLY A 460 10.27 -11.43 7.90
CA GLY A 460 10.18 -12.61 7.06
C GLY A 460 9.48 -12.33 5.73
N SER A 461 8.22 -11.89 5.76
CA SER A 461 7.35 -11.77 4.59
C SER A 461 7.71 -10.61 3.67
N PHE A 462 8.28 -9.52 4.20
CA PHE A 462 8.57 -8.32 3.41
C PHE A 462 10.05 -8.07 3.12
N PHE A 463 10.98 -8.74 3.83
CA PHE A 463 12.41 -8.59 3.58
C PHE A 463 13.10 -9.92 3.26
N LEU A 464 13.15 -10.87 4.20
CA LEU A 464 13.97 -12.08 4.06
C LEU A 464 13.46 -13.00 2.94
N ILE A 465 12.17 -13.38 2.97
CA ILE A 465 11.60 -14.27 1.96
C ILE A 465 11.68 -13.64 0.57
N PRO A 466 11.27 -12.37 0.36
CA PRO A 466 11.40 -11.75 -0.96
C PRO A 466 12.85 -11.64 -1.43
N LEU A 467 13.79 -11.31 -0.55
CA LEU A 467 15.21 -11.21 -0.90
C LEU A 467 15.81 -12.57 -1.27
N ILE A 468 15.45 -13.64 -0.55
CA ILE A 468 15.89 -15.01 -0.86
C ILE A 468 15.31 -15.46 -2.20
N ILE A 469 14.00 -15.27 -2.41
CA ILE A 469 13.35 -15.62 -3.69
C ILE A 469 13.99 -14.82 -4.83
N PHE A 470 14.24 -13.53 -4.62
CA PHE A 470 14.91 -12.67 -5.60
C PHE A 470 16.32 -13.18 -5.90
N ALA A 471 17.15 -13.46 -4.89
CA ALA A 471 18.50 -13.97 -5.05
C ALA A 471 18.53 -15.31 -5.82
N ILE A 472 17.62 -16.25 -5.49
CA ILE A 472 17.48 -17.52 -6.22
C ILE A 472 17.05 -17.27 -7.67
N SER A 473 16.16 -16.30 -7.90
CA SER A 473 15.74 -15.95 -9.26
C SER A 473 16.89 -15.42 -10.13
N LEU A 474 17.93 -14.83 -9.51
CA LEU A 474 19.16 -14.42 -10.21
C LEU A 474 20.03 -15.60 -10.65
N ALA A 475 19.96 -16.73 -9.95
CA ALA A 475 20.73 -17.93 -10.25
C ALA A 475 20.19 -18.72 -11.47
N GLY A 476 19.08 -18.28 -12.07
CA GLY A 476 18.50 -18.84 -13.29
C GLY A 476 17.39 -19.86 -13.05
N GLY A 477 16.71 -20.22 -14.14
CA GLY A 477 15.54 -21.11 -14.13
C GLY A 477 15.77 -22.48 -13.47
N PRO A 478 16.88 -23.20 -13.75
CA PRO A 478 17.16 -24.49 -13.13
C PRO A 478 17.33 -24.41 -11.61
N ALA A 479 18.03 -23.39 -11.10
CA ALA A 479 18.19 -23.18 -9.66
C ALA A 479 16.83 -22.88 -9.00
N PHE A 480 16.00 -22.06 -9.67
CA PHE A 480 14.66 -21.75 -9.20
C PHE A 480 13.79 -23.02 -9.10
N VAL A 481 13.73 -23.83 -10.15
CA VAL A 481 12.97 -25.09 -10.14
C VAL A 481 13.54 -26.07 -9.12
N GLY A 482 14.86 -26.19 -9.01
CA GLY A 482 15.52 -27.09 -8.07
C GLY A 482 15.22 -26.79 -6.60
N VAL A 483 15.01 -25.51 -6.23
CA VAL A 483 14.65 -25.13 -4.85
C VAL A 483 13.15 -25.15 -4.64
N PHE A 484 12.36 -24.55 -5.53
CA PHE A 484 10.92 -24.38 -5.30
C PHE A 484 10.11 -25.63 -5.61
N ALA A 485 10.49 -26.47 -6.57
CA ALA A 485 9.71 -27.68 -6.88
C ALA A 485 9.63 -28.65 -5.68
N PRO A 486 10.74 -28.97 -4.96
CA PRO A 486 10.66 -29.78 -3.75
C PRO A 486 9.83 -29.12 -2.64
N LEU A 487 9.99 -27.81 -2.42
CA LEU A 487 9.22 -27.07 -1.41
C LEU A 487 7.72 -27.08 -1.72
N SER A 488 7.35 -26.83 -2.98
CA SER A 488 5.96 -26.90 -3.45
C SER A 488 5.39 -28.30 -3.36
N PHE A 489 6.18 -29.34 -3.66
CA PHE A 489 5.77 -30.74 -3.50
C PHE A 489 5.50 -31.08 -2.03
N ILE A 490 6.40 -30.69 -1.12
CA ILE A 490 6.22 -30.87 0.33
C ILE A 490 4.99 -30.11 0.82
N ALA A 491 4.80 -28.85 0.41
CA ALA A 491 3.64 -28.07 0.81
C ALA A 491 2.33 -28.70 0.30
N LEU A 492 2.29 -29.13 -0.96
CA LEU A 492 1.14 -29.82 -1.54
C LEU A 492 0.86 -31.14 -0.82
N PHE A 493 1.90 -31.92 -0.52
CA PHE A 493 1.79 -33.14 0.27
C PHE A 493 1.16 -32.86 1.65
N ILE A 494 1.67 -31.86 2.38
CA ILE A 494 1.10 -31.48 3.69
C ILE A 494 -0.36 -31.05 3.56
N ILE A 495 -0.70 -30.25 2.55
CA ILE A 495 -2.09 -29.80 2.30
C ILE A 495 -3.01 -30.98 2.02
N ILE A 496 -2.59 -31.91 1.15
CA ILE A 496 -3.36 -33.11 0.81
C ILE A 496 -3.54 -33.99 2.03
N ILE A 497 -2.48 -34.25 2.80
CA ILE A 497 -2.56 -35.08 4.01
C ILE A 497 -3.47 -34.41 5.05
N ASN A 498 -3.35 -33.12 5.30
CA ASN A 498 -4.25 -32.40 6.22
C ASN A 498 -5.70 -32.44 5.75
N PHE A 499 -5.94 -32.33 4.44
CA PHE A 499 -7.27 -32.44 3.86
C PHE A 499 -7.86 -33.85 4.07
N LEU A 500 -7.06 -34.89 3.83
CA LEU A 500 -7.43 -36.29 4.03
C LEU A 500 -7.63 -36.63 5.52
N GLN A 501 -6.82 -36.09 6.43
CA GLN A 501 -7.01 -36.24 7.89
C GLN A 501 -8.38 -35.73 8.35
N ILE A 502 -8.89 -34.67 7.73
CA ILE A 502 -10.18 -34.06 8.08
C ILE A 502 -11.35 -34.81 7.43
N HIS A 503 -11.25 -35.18 6.15
CA HIS A 503 -12.39 -35.72 5.40
C HIS A 503 -12.44 -37.25 5.34
N VAL A 504 -11.29 -37.93 5.30
CA VAL A 504 -11.19 -39.39 5.11
C VAL A 504 -10.02 -39.98 5.92
N PRO A 505 -10.05 -39.91 7.27
CA PRO A 505 -8.93 -40.33 8.12
C PRO A 505 -8.61 -41.83 8.01
N ASN A 506 -9.60 -42.67 7.68
CA ASN A 506 -9.46 -44.13 7.64
C ASN A 506 -8.61 -44.65 6.47
N VAL A 507 -8.34 -43.82 5.46
CA VAL A 507 -7.52 -44.18 4.28
C VAL A 507 -6.03 -43.91 4.53
N LEU A 508 -5.69 -43.11 5.56
CA LEU A 508 -4.32 -42.76 5.89
C LEU A 508 -3.66 -43.83 6.77
N PRO A 509 -2.39 -44.21 6.50
CA PRO A 509 -1.58 -45.00 7.42
C PRO A 509 -1.50 -44.33 8.79
N ASN A 510 -1.38 -45.12 9.87
CA ASN A 510 -1.34 -44.60 11.26
C ASN A 510 -0.31 -43.47 11.48
N LEU A 511 0.81 -43.48 10.74
CA LEU A 511 1.84 -42.44 10.82
C LEU A 511 1.39 -41.09 10.22
N LEU A 512 0.50 -41.09 9.23
CA LEU A 512 0.03 -39.90 8.52
C LEU A 512 -1.35 -39.44 9.01
N GLN A 513 -1.99 -40.17 9.92
CA GLN A 513 -3.24 -39.73 10.57
C GLN A 513 -3.01 -38.57 11.53
N THR A 514 -1.84 -38.51 12.17
CA THR A 514 -1.46 -37.37 13.02
C THR A 514 -0.01 -37.01 12.80
N TRP A 515 0.31 -35.71 12.87
CA TRP A 515 1.70 -35.25 12.80
C TRP A 515 2.48 -35.51 14.10
N SER A 516 2.00 -36.37 15.01
CA SER A 516 2.53 -36.51 16.36
C SER A 516 3.98 -37.02 16.43
N TRP A 517 4.43 -37.73 15.39
CA TRP A 517 5.78 -38.26 15.24
C TRP A 517 6.84 -37.19 14.94
N LEU A 518 6.45 -36.02 14.41
CA LEU A 518 7.38 -34.95 14.07
C LEU A 518 7.94 -34.27 15.34
N PRO A 519 9.20 -33.80 15.41
CA PRO A 519 9.69 -33.08 16.59
C PRO A 519 8.86 -31.83 16.91
N ARG A 520 8.76 -31.45 18.20
CA ARG A 520 7.96 -30.29 18.64
C ARG A 520 8.25 -28.96 17.90
N PRO A 521 9.50 -28.60 17.54
CA PRO A 521 9.79 -27.38 16.79
C PRO A 521 9.11 -27.29 15.42
N PHE A 522 8.75 -28.43 14.81
CA PHE A 522 8.10 -28.46 13.50
C PHE A 522 6.56 -28.54 13.61
N ARG A 523 6.02 -28.65 14.83
CA ARG A 523 4.58 -28.81 15.08
C ARG A 523 3.94 -27.61 15.76
N THR A 524 4.70 -26.89 16.58
CA THR A 524 4.14 -25.81 17.40
C THR A 524 5.11 -24.67 17.58
N LEU A 525 4.57 -23.45 17.50
CA LEU A 525 5.30 -22.23 17.82
C LEU A 525 5.63 -22.11 19.32
N ALA A 526 4.95 -22.86 20.19
CA ALA A 526 5.18 -22.87 21.63
C ALA A 526 6.63 -23.23 21.98
N TRP A 527 7.26 -24.12 21.21
CA TRP A 527 8.64 -24.51 21.46
C TRP A 527 9.61 -23.32 21.31
N TYR A 528 9.44 -22.51 20.25
CA TYR A 528 10.26 -21.32 20.02
C TYR A 528 10.00 -20.24 21.08
N ASP A 529 8.74 -20.08 21.49
CA ASP A 529 8.37 -19.18 22.58
C ASP A 529 9.06 -19.55 23.90
N GLU A 530 9.08 -20.84 24.23
CA GLU A 530 9.68 -21.36 25.46
C GLU A 530 11.22 -21.34 25.45
N HIS A 531 11.86 -21.55 24.29
CA HIS A 531 13.31 -21.79 24.21
C HIS A 531 14.10 -20.63 23.63
N ILE A 532 13.52 -19.84 22.71
CA ILE A 532 14.20 -18.73 22.03
C ILE A 532 13.75 -17.39 22.62
N PHE A 533 12.45 -17.20 22.84
CA PHE A 533 11.87 -15.90 23.23
C PHE A 533 11.49 -15.80 24.72
N ARG A 534 12.02 -16.71 25.54
CA ARG A 534 11.69 -16.94 26.96
C ARG A 534 11.75 -15.68 27.85
N SER A 535 12.53 -14.67 27.48
CA SER A 535 12.68 -13.42 28.23
C SER A 535 11.42 -12.54 28.23
N GLN A 536 10.49 -12.68 27.28
CA GLN A 536 9.24 -11.89 27.27
C GLN A 536 8.19 -12.40 28.27
N LYS A 537 8.25 -13.67 28.69
CA LYS A 537 7.27 -14.25 29.63
C LYS A 537 7.35 -13.60 31.02
N GLN A 538 8.54 -13.27 31.50
CA GLN A 538 8.72 -12.60 32.80
C GLN A 538 8.18 -11.17 32.79
N VAL A 539 8.42 -10.40 31.72
CA VAL A 539 7.94 -9.00 31.62
C VAL A 539 6.41 -8.95 31.47
N THR A 540 5.82 -9.87 30.71
CA THR A 540 4.36 -9.87 30.46
C THR A 540 3.55 -10.33 31.68
N VAL A 541 4.05 -11.32 32.43
CA VAL A 541 3.40 -11.78 33.68
C VAL A 541 3.50 -10.70 34.77
N TYR A 542 4.62 -9.97 34.82
CA TYR A 542 4.78 -8.86 35.77
C TYR A 542 3.76 -7.75 35.48
N ASN A 543 3.62 -7.32 34.22
CA ASN A 543 2.66 -6.28 33.83
C ASN A 543 1.19 -6.70 34.00
N GLU A 544 0.82 -7.95 33.68
CA GLU A 544 -0.56 -8.45 33.86
C GLU A 544 -0.93 -8.57 35.36
N ASN A 545 0.05 -8.87 36.24
CA ASN A 545 -0.17 -8.93 37.68
C ASN A 545 -0.25 -7.53 38.29
N GLU A 546 0.62 -6.60 37.90
CA GLU A 546 0.53 -5.19 38.32
C GLU A 546 -0.79 -4.55 37.87
N GLU A 547 -1.28 -4.81 36.66
CA GLU A 547 -2.53 -4.25 36.16
C GLU A 547 -3.77 -4.84 36.88
N LYS A 548 -3.71 -6.13 37.27
CA LYS A 548 -4.71 -6.75 38.15
C LYS A 548 -4.69 -6.19 39.56
N GLU A 549 -3.51 -5.95 40.13
CA GLU A 549 -3.41 -5.29 41.44
C GLU A 549 -3.92 -3.86 41.38
N LEU A 550 -3.51 -3.08 40.37
CA LEU A 550 -3.92 -1.69 40.22
C LEU A 550 -5.44 -1.57 40.01
N SER A 551 -6.04 -2.41 39.15
CA SER A 551 -7.50 -2.43 38.97
C SER A 551 -8.26 -2.88 40.22
N THR A 552 -7.71 -3.81 41.00
CA THR A 552 -8.28 -4.21 42.29
C THR A 552 -8.21 -3.07 43.32
N ILE A 553 -7.09 -2.34 43.35
CA ILE A 553 -6.90 -1.17 44.21
C ILE A 553 -7.84 -0.04 43.79
N THR A 554 -7.95 0.28 42.49
CA THR A 554 -8.87 1.30 41.97
C THR A 554 -10.32 0.95 42.30
N ASN A 555 -10.73 -0.31 42.12
CA ASN A 555 -12.09 -0.76 42.46
C ASN A 555 -12.36 -0.64 43.97
N ARG A 556 -11.40 -1.00 44.84
CA ARG A 556 -11.53 -0.81 46.30
C ARG A 556 -11.59 0.67 46.70
N ILE A 557 -10.83 1.55 46.05
CA ILE A 557 -10.88 3.00 46.30
C ILE A 557 -12.24 3.56 45.87
N VAL A 558 -12.77 3.15 44.72
CA VAL A 558 -14.10 3.56 44.23
C VAL A 558 -15.21 3.05 45.15
N GLU A 559 -15.15 1.79 45.61
CA GLU A 559 -16.10 1.23 46.56
C GLU A 559 -16.04 1.93 47.93
N ASN A 560 -14.85 2.23 48.44
CA ASN A 560 -14.68 2.97 49.70
C ASN A 560 -15.16 4.41 49.58
N ASN A 561 -14.90 5.09 48.45
CA ASN A 561 -15.39 6.45 48.21
C ASN A 561 -16.92 6.48 48.05
N HIS A 562 -17.53 5.48 47.41
CA HIS A 562 -18.98 5.33 47.37
C HIS A 562 -19.57 5.01 48.75
N SER A 563 -18.89 4.20 49.56
CA SER A 563 -19.28 3.89 50.94
C SER A 563 -19.22 5.13 51.84
N HIS A 564 -18.15 5.93 51.73
CA HIS A 564 -17.98 7.19 52.47
C HIS A 564 -18.98 8.25 52.01
N ALA A 565 -19.24 8.38 50.70
CA ALA A 565 -20.27 9.27 50.18
C ALA A 565 -21.68 8.87 50.65
N ASN A 566 -22.00 7.57 50.67
CA ASN A 566 -23.29 7.08 51.17
C ASN A 566 -23.43 7.20 52.71
N LYS A 567 -22.33 7.13 53.47
CA LYS A 567 -22.34 7.42 54.93
C LYS A 567 -22.51 8.91 55.21
N ALA A 568 -21.87 9.78 54.42
CA ALA A 568 -22.01 11.23 54.53
C ALA A 568 -23.41 11.72 54.10
N LEU A 569 -24.06 11.04 53.14
CA LEU A 569 -25.44 11.33 52.73
C LEU A 569 -26.50 10.85 53.74
N ASN A 570 -26.17 9.90 54.61
CA ASN A 570 -27.11 9.35 55.61
C ASN A 570 -27.05 10.05 56.97
N ASN A 571 -25.97 10.78 57.26
CA ASN A 571 -25.86 11.62 58.45
C ASN A 571 -26.01 13.07 58.00
N ASN A 572 -27.14 13.71 58.33
CA ASN A 572 -27.44 15.12 58.05
C ASN A 572 -26.50 16.07 58.83
N ASP A 573 -25.20 16.02 58.58
CA ASP A 573 -24.23 16.98 59.11
C ASP A 573 -23.71 17.85 57.96
N ASP A 574 -24.17 19.10 57.94
CA ASP A 574 -23.72 20.28 57.19
C ASP A 574 -22.89 20.07 55.91
N LEU A 575 -23.58 20.17 54.78
CA LEU A 575 -23.10 20.13 53.38
C LEU A 575 -22.16 21.29 52.96
N GLU A 576 -21.56 22.04 53.89
CA GLU A 576 -20.76 23.24 53.57
C GLU A 576 -19.25 23.11 53.77
N LYS A 577 -18.72 21.90 54.05
CA LYS A 577 -17.26 21.66 54.10
C LYS A 577 -16.86 20.37 53.37
N ILE A 578 -16.87 20.39 52.04
CA ILE A 578 -16.11 19.41 51.24
C ILE A 578 -15.28 20.13 50.18
N PRO A 579 -14.05 20.55 50.46
CA PRO A 579 -12.98 20.62 49.48
C PRO A 579 -12.05 19.40 49.60
N GLU A 580 -11.59 18.89 48.45
CA GLU A 580 -10.54 17.88 48.27
C GLU A 580 -10.88 16.41 48.57
N ILE A 581 -11.72 15.79 47.73
CA ILE A 581 -11.64 14.34 47.47
C ILE A 581 -11.74 14.09 45.96
N TYR A 582 -10.91 14.75 45.15
CA TYR A 582 -10.65 14.39 43.75
C TYR A 582 -9.30 14.95 43.33
N THR A 583 -8.22 14.29 43.77
CA THR A 583 -6.89 14.36 43.17
C THR A 583 -6.36 12.96 42.94
#